data_AF-A0A531KLH2-F1
#
_entry.id   AF-A0A531KLH2-F1
#
_cell.length_a   1.000
_cell.length_b   1.000
_cell.length_c   1.000
_cell.angle_alpha   90.00
_cell.angle_beta   90.00
_cell.angle_gamma   90.00
#
_symmetry.space_group_name_H-M   'P 1'
#
loop_
_entity.id
_entity.type
_entity.pdbx_description
1 polymer ?
#
loop_
_entity_poly.entity_id
_entity_poly.type
_entity_poly.pdbx_seq_one_letter_code
_entity_poly.pdbx_strand_id
1 'polypeptide(L)'
;MSATDIQDPNRRDFLYVATGMAAVVGAGAVAWPFIDQMRPDASTLALASVEVDVSSLTPGTSLVVKWRGKPVVVRNRTEKEMKDGQAVNLAELK
;
A
#
# COMPACT_ATOMS: atom_id res chain seq x y z
N MET A 1 1.71 59.11 1.31
CA MET A 1 2.94 58.92 2.12
C MET A 1 2.44 58.59 3.51
N SER A 2 2.74 57.45 4.12
CA SER A 2 4.00 56.73 4.10
C SER A 2 3.80 55.27 4.46
N ALA A 3 4.75 54.47 3.97
CA ALA A 3 5.30 53.23 4.50
C ALA A 3 4.36 52.37 5.35
N THR A 4 4.14 51.14 4.88
CA THR A 4 4.34 49.93 5.69
C THR A 4 4.52 50.25 7.17
N ASP A 5 3.42 50.30 7.92
CA ASP A 5 3.50 50.26 9.38
C ASP A 5 3.97 48.83 9.69
N ILE A 6 5.29 48.64 9.61
CA ILE A 6 5.95 47.48 10.17
C ILE A 6 5.78 47.72 11.67
N GLN A 7 4.62 47.30 12.20
CA GLN A 7 4.43 47.19 13.62
C GLN A 7 5.64 46.41 14.13
N ASP A 8 6.46 47.04 14.98
CA ASP A 8 7.54 46.35 15.67
C ASP A 8 6.96 45.03 16.19
N PRO A 9 7.52 43.87 15.83
CA PRO A 9 6.95 42.58 16.23
C PRO A 9 6.87 42.59 17.76
N ASN A 10 5.66 42.78 18.27
CA ASN A 10 5.43 42.87 19.69
C ASN A 10 5.85 41.52 20.25
N ARG A 11 6.77 41.50 21.22
CA ARG A 11 7.32 40.25 21.76
C ARG A 11 6.23 39.26 22.16
N ARG A 12 5.06 39.79 22.56
CA ARG A 12 3.85 39.00 22.87
C ARG A 12 3.26 38.33 21.64
N ASP A 13 3.09 39.03 20.53
CA ASP A 13 2.55 38.46 19.29
C ASP A 13 3.48 37.39 18.74
N PHE A 14 4.79 37.63 18.79
CA PHE A 14 5.78 36.60 18.46
C PHE A 14 5.63 35.36 19.34
N LEU A 15 5.51 35.53 20.67
CA LEU A 15 5.31 34.40 21.59
C LEU A 15 3.99 33.68 21.33
N TYR A 16 2.88 34.38 21.08
CA TYR A 16 1.59 33.77 20.76
C TYR A 16 1.66 32.92 19.49
N VAL A 17 2.25 33.46 18.42
CA VAL A 17 2.39 32.73 17.15
C VAL A 17 3.36 31.56 17.32
N ALA A 18 4.50 31.76 17.96
CA ALA A 18 5.50 30.71 18.17
C ALA A 18 4.94 29.55 19.02
N THR A 19 4.26 29.86 20.13
CA THR A 19 3.62 28.84 20.99
C THR A 19 2.47 28.15 20.26
N GLY A 20 1.65 28.88 19.50
CA GLY A 20 0.59 28.28 18.70
C GLY A 20 1.12 27.30 17.65
N MET A 21 2.18 27.68 16.92
CA MET A 21 2.84 26.81 15.95
C MET A 21 3.47 25.58 16.61
N ALA A 22 4.16 25.76 17.75
CA ALA A 22 4.73 24.65 18.50
C ALA A 22 3.65 23.68 18.99
N ALA A 23 2.48 24.17 19.41
CA ALA A 23 1.36 23.34 19.84
C ALA A 23 0.77 22.52 18.67
N VAL A 24 0.58 23.13 17.50
CA VAL A 24 0.07 22.43 16.31
C VAL A 24 1.04 21.35 15.83
N VAL A 25 2.33 21.67 15.72
CA VAL A 25 3.36 20.71 15.33
C VAL A 25 3.48 19.59 16.36
N GLY A 26 3.47 19.94 17.65
CA GLY A 26 3.52 18.96 18.74
C GLY A 26 2.32 18.00 18.72
N ALA A 27 1.11 18.52 18.51
CA ALA A 27 -0.09 17.70 18.39
C ALA A 27 -0.02 16.76 17.17
N GLY A 28 0.45 17.26 16.01
CA GLY A 28 0.67 16.43 14.83
C GLY A 28 1.71 15.34 15.06
N ALA A 29 2.83 15.68 15.68
CA ALA A 29 3.91 14.74 16.00
C ALA A 29 3.47 13.64 16.98
N VAL A 30 2.58 13.96 17.93
CA VAL A 30 2.01 12.97 18.86
C VAL A 30 0.95 12.11 18.18
N ALA A 31 0.08 12.69 17.35
CA ALA A 31 -0.99 11.95 16.68
C ALA A 31 -0.48 11.01 15.57
N TRP A 32 0.56 11.41 14.85
CA TRP A 32 1.11 10.64 13.72
C TRP A 32 1.46 9.18 14.04
N PRO A 33 2.23 8.84 15.10
CA PRO A 33 2.57 7.44 15.40
C PRO A 33 1.35 6.56 15.68
N PHE A 34 0.28 7.11 16.27
CA PHE A 34 -0.97 6.36 16.49
C PHE A 34 -1.72 6.06 15.20
N ILE A 35 -1.57 6.92 14.18
CA ILE A 35 -2.12 6.67 12.84
C ILE A 35 -1.22 5.68 12.10
N ASP A 36 0.10 5.88 12.16
CA ASP A 36 1.07 5.08 11.43
C ASP A 36 1.10 3.62 11.91
N GLN A 37 0.91 3.36 13.21
CA GLN A 37 0.86 1.99 13.76
C GLN A 37 -0.32 1.15 13.25
N MET A 38 -1.35 1.76 12.66
CA MET A 38 -2.48 1.02 12.06
C MET A 38 -2.16 0.50 10.65
N ARG A 39 -1.00 0.89 10.08
CA ARG A 39 -0.54 0.40 8.79
C ARG A 39 -0.04 -1.05 8.91
N PRO A 40 -0.03 -1.81 7.79
CA PRO A 40 0.60 -3.12 7.75
C PRO A 40 2.05 -3.03 8.22
N ASP A 41 2.44 -3.91 9.12
CA ASP A 41 3.78 -4.01 9.68
C ASP A 41 4.80 -4.51 8.64
N ALA A 42 6.09 -4.33 8.91
CA ALA A 42 7.15 -4.72 7.98
C ALA A 42 7.11 -6.21 7.59
N SER A 43 6.64 -7.09 8.50
CA SER A 43 6.55 -8.52 8.22
C SER A 43 5.44 -8.87 7.21
N THR A 44 4.31 -8.14 7.24
CA THR A 44 3.25 -8.30 6.24
C THR A 44 3.61 -7.70 4.89
N LEU A 45 4.41 -6.64 4.85
CA LEU A 45 4.98 -6.09 3.61
C LEU A 45 6.04 -7.03 3.00
N ALA A 46 6.85 -7.68 3.83
CA ALA A 46 7.87 -8.64 3.36
C ALA A 46 7.25 -9.89 2.69
N LEU A 47 6.01 -10.25 3.02
CA LEU A 47 5.23 -11.32 2.38
C LEU A 47 4.74 -10.97 0.96
N ALA A 48 5.20 -9.87 0.35
CA ALA A 48 4.77 -9.43 -0.96
C ALA A 48 5.21 -10.36 -2.10
N SER A 49 6.40 -10.98 -2.01
CA SER A 49 6.91 -11.91 -3.03
C SER A 49 7.11 -13.31 -2.45
N VAL A 50 6.69 -14.32 -3.21
CA VAL A 50 6.93 -15.74 -2.91
C VAL A 50 7.51 -16.38 -4.15
N GLU A 51 8.64 -17.06 -4.00
CA GLU A 51 9.21 -17.91 -5.05
C GLU A 51 8.55 -19.28 -4.98
N VAL A 52 7.99 -19.73 -6.10
CA VAL A 52 7.36 -21.04 -6.23
C VAL A 52 8.16 -21.82 -7.27
N ASP A 53 8.81 -22.90 -6.85
CA ASP A 53 9.44 -23.81 -7.78
C ASP A 53 8.38 -24.58 -8.57
N VAL A 54 8.44 -24.45 -9.90
CA VAL A 54 7.51 -25.07 -10.86
C VAL A 54 8.15 -26.22 -11.63
N SER A 55 9.42 -26.55 -11.36
CA SER A 55 10.18 -27.56 -12.11
C SER A 55 9.57 -28.96 -12.05
N SER A 56 8.89 -29.29 -10.95
CA SER A 56 8.25 -30.59 -10.73
C SER A 56 6.82 -30.70 -11.29
N LEU A 57 6.26 -29.62 -11.86
CA LEU A 57 4.89 -29.61 -12.37
C LEU A 57 4.77 -30.29 -13.73
N THR A 58 4.07 -31.43 -13.78
CA THR A 58 3.72 -32.10 -15.04
C THR A 58 2.48 -31.47 -15.68
N PRO A 59 2.35 -31.49 -17.02
CA PRO A 59 1.18 -30.96 -17.71
C PRO A 59 -0.13 -31.59 -17.20
N GLY A 60 -1.12 -30.76 -16.88
CA GLY A 60 -2.42 -31.16 -16.33
C GLY A 60 -2.50 -31.16 -14.78
N THR A 61 -1.38 -31.00 -14.09
CA THR A 61 -1.36 -30.90 -12.61
C THR A 61 -1.50 -29.46 -12.12
N SER A 62 -1.93 -29.32 -10.86
CA SER A 62 -2.15 -28.01 -10.23
C SER A 62 -1.59 -28.00 -8.82
N LEU A 63 -0.96 -26.89 -8.46
CA LEU A 63 -0.40 -26.61 -7.14
C LEU A 63 -1.17 -25.46 -6.51
N VAL A 64 -1.53 -25.60 -5.24
CA VAL A 64 -2.16 -24.54 -4.46
C VAL A 64 -1.13 -23.98 -3.50
N VAL A 65 -0.77 -22.72 -3.68
CA VAL A 65 0.20 -22.00 -2.83
C VAL A 65 -0.54 -20.90 -2.07
N LYS A 66 -0.17 -20.67 -0.82
CA LYS A 66 -0.70 -19.55 -0.03
C LYS A 66 0.12 -18.29 -0.31
N TRP A 67 -0.51 -17.25 -0.86
CA TRP A 67 0.11 -15.94 -1.07
C TRP A 67 -0.75 -14.84 -0.42
N ARG A 68 -0.13 -14.04 0.45
CA ARG A 68 -0.80 -12.94 1.19
C ARG A 68 -2.12 -13.37 1.87
N GLY A 69 -2.14 -14.57 2.45
CA GLY A 69 -3.31 -15.12 3.13
C GLY A 69 -4.41 -15.67 2.20
N LYS A 70 -4.25 -15.56 0.87
CA LYS A 70 -5.18 -16.09 -0.13
C LYS A 70 -4.60 -17.33 -0.82
N PRO A 71 -5.43 -18.32 -1.19
CA PRO A 71 -4.97 -19.43 -2.01
C PRO A 71 -4.77 -18.97 -3.46
N VAL A 72 -3.62 -19.28 -4.04
CA VAL A 72 -3.28 -19.06 -5.46
C VAL A 72 -3.06 -20.42 -6.10
N VAL A 73 -3.72 -20.65 -7.22
CA VAL A 73 -3.63 -21.92 -7.96
C VAL A 73 -2.70 -21.74 -9.16
N VAL A 74 -1.61 -22.50 -9.19
CA VAL A 74 -0.67 -22.58 -10.30
C VAL A 74 -0.94 -23.88 -11.06
N ARG A 75 -1.39 -23.79 -12.31
CA ARG A 75 -1.68 -24.95 -13.17
C ARG A 75 -0.75 -24.98 -14.36
N ASN A 76 -0.07 -26.12 -14.57
CA ASN A 76 0.64 -26.38 -15.82
C ASN A 76 -0.38 -26.86 -16.85
N ARG A 77 -0.82 -25.99 -17.76
CA ARG A 77 -1.89 -26.30 -18.73
C ARG A 77 -1.37 -27.21 -19.84
N THR A 78 -2.23 -28.13 -20.30
CA THR A 78 -1.95 -28.91 -21.52
C THR A 78 -2.25 -28.11 -22.78
N GLU A 79 -1.70 -28.51 -23.92
CA GLU A 79 -1.98 -27.84 -25.21
C GLU A 79 -3.46 -27.85 -25.58
N LYS A 80 -4.17 -28.94 -25.24
CA LYS A 80 -5.62 -29.04 -25.44
C LYS A 80 -6.37 -27.99 -24.62
N GLU A 81 -6.06 -27.88 -23.33
CA GLU A 81 -6.69 -26.89 -22.44
C GLU A 81 -6.42 -25.44 -22.89
N MET A 82 -5.22 -25.17 -23.43
CA MET A 82 -4.90 -23.85 -23.98
C MET A 82 -5.74 -23.52 -25.22
N LYS A 83 -5.89 -24.47 -26.15
CA LYS A 83 -6.72 -24.30 -27.36
C LYS A 83 -8.20 -24.13 -27.00
N ASP A 84 -8.71 -24.98 -26.12
CA ASP A 84 -10.10 -24.95 -25.68
C ASP A 84 -10.42 -23.60 -25.01
N GLY A 85 -9.51 -23.07 -24.18
CA GLY A 85 -9.69 -21.77 -23.53
C GLY A 85 -9.64 -20.56 -24.49
N GLN A 86 -8.84 -20.63 -25.57
CA GLN A 86 -8.77 -19.57 -26.58
C GLN A 86 -9.98 -19.57 -27.53
N ALA A 87 -10.63 -20.72 -27.70
CA ALA A 87 -11.78 -20.87 -28.60
C ALA A 87 -13.10 -20.36 -28.01
N VAL A 88 -13.12 -19.98 -26.72
CA VAL A 88 -14.35 -19.52 -26.04
C VAL A 88 -14.79 -18.15 -26.56
N ASN A 89 -16.08 -18.02 -26.87
CA ASN A 89 -16.69 -16.75 -27.28
C ASN A 89 -16.87 -15.81 -26.08
N LEU A 90 -16.38 -14.58 -26.18
CA LEU A 90 -16.45 -13.58 -25.10
C LEU A 90 -17.89 -13.21 -24.73
N ALA A 91 -18.85 -13.32 -25.65
CA ALA A 91 -20.26 -13.03 -25.38
C ALA A 91 -20.92 -14.03 -24.41
N GLU A 92 -20.29 -15.19 -24.19
CA GLU A 92 -20.77 -16.23 -23.27
C GLU A 92 -20.18 -16.06 -21.84
N LEU A 93 -19.24 -15.13 -21.65
CA LEU A 93 -18.63 -14.82 -20.36
C LEU A 93 -19.44 -13.74 -19.63
N LYS A 94 -19.75 -13.96 -18.35
CA LYS A 94 -20.52 -13.04 -17.49
C LYS A 94 -19.64 -12.06 -16.74
#